data_AF-A0A256W7B2-F1
#
_entry.id   AF-A0A256W7B2-F1
#
_cell.length_a   1.000
_cell.length_b   1.000
_cell.length_c   1.000
_cell.angle_alpha   90.00
_cell.angle_beta   90.00
_cell.angle_gamma   90.00
#
_symmetry.space_group_name_H-M   'P 1'
#
loop_
_entity.id
_entity.type
_entity.pdbx_description
1 polymer ?
#
loop_
_entity_poly.entity_id
_entity_poly.type
_entity_poly.pdbx_seq_one_letter_code
_entity_poly.pdbx_strand_id
1 'polypeptide(L)'
;MIPAEREKLLSIIHKALKPNGTFIFDVINNNNTEQFQENKTWAFEANGFWKETAYLELANSFHYKNEKVFMQQHIIIDQKEIVKTYRFWTHYFENNDIVKLLSDSGFTSIEGFENVLPNTNIWSGDNITFYKTIKR
;
A
#
# COMPACT_ATOMS: atom_id res chain seq x y z
N MET A 1 7.11 -1.62 0.62
CA MET A 1 8.26 -1.72 -0.30
C MET A 1 9.01 -0.39 -0.28
N ILE A 2 10.30 -0.42 0.06
CA ILE A 2 11.12 0.80 0.12
C ILE A 2 11.42 1.33 -1.30
N PRO A 3 11.81 2.61 -1.48
CA PRO A 3 12.01 3.21 -2.79
C PRO A 3 12.96 2.42 -3.72
N ALA A 4 14.12 2.00 -3.22
CA ALA A 4 15.11 1.26 -4.02
C ALA A 4 14.59 -0.10 -4.53
N GLU A 5 13.76 -0.80 -3.74
CA GLU A 5 13.13 -2.05 -4.17
C GLU A 5 12.10 -1.80 -5.28
N ARG A 6 11.37 -0.69 -5.20
CA ARG A 6 10.38 -0.29 -6.20
C ARG A 6 11.02 0.00 -7.55
N GLU A 7 12.10 0.77 -7.56
CA GLU A 7 12.87 1.06 -8.78
C GLU A 7 13.43 -0.23 -9.40
N LYS A 8 13.97 -1.13 -8.56
CA LYS A 8 14.44 -2.44 -9.02
C LYS A 8 13.31 -3.26 -9.63
N LEU A 9 12.13 -3.29 -8.99
CA LEU A 9 10.96 -4.00 -9.50
C LEU A 9 10.51 -3.44 -10.85
N LEU A 10 10.42 -2.11 -10.99
CA LEU A 10 10.05 -1.48 -12.26
C LEU A 10 11.05 -1.79 -13.38
N SER A 11 12.35 -1.82 -13.08
CA SER A 11 13.38 -2.24 -14.04
C SER A 11 13.18 -3.69 -14.50
N ILE A 12 12.82 -4.59 -13.58
CA ILE A 12 12.52 -6.00 -13.90
C ILE A 12 11.26 -6.08 -14.78
N ILE A 13 10.18 -5.38 -14.42
CA ILE A 13 8.93 -5.36 -15.18
C ILE A 13 9.17 -4.81 -16.59
N HIS A 14 9.89 -3.69 -16.71
CA HIS A 14 10.24 -3.10 -18.00
C HIS A 14 11.02 -4.10 -18.85
N LYS A 15 12.05 -4.76 -18.31
CA LYS A 15 12.81 -5.78 -19.05
C LYS A 15 11.94 -6.96 -19.50
N ALA A 16 11.02 -7.42 -18.67
CA ALA A 16 10.16 -8.57 -18.94
C ALA A 16 9.11 -8.30 -20.04
N LEU A 17 8.64 -7.06 -20.19
CA LEU A 17 7.63 -6.72 -21.20
C LEU A 17 8.21 -6.77 -22.62
N LYS A 18 7.40 -7.20 -23.58
CA LYS A 18 7.71 -7.09 -25.02
C LYS A 18 7.65 -5.61 -25.46
N PRO A 19 8.25 -5.23 -26.60
CA PRO A 19 8.03 -3.90 -27.18
C PRO A 19 6.53 -3.62 -27.34
N ASN A 20 6.10 -2.41 -26.97
CA ASN A 20 4.70 -1.99 -26.85
C ASN A 20 3.87 -2.76 -25.81
N GLY A 21 4.51 -3.50 -24.91
CA GLY A 21 3.86 -4.17 -23.80
C GLY A 21 3.26 -3.16 -22.81
N THR A 22 2.07 -3.45 -22.30
CA THR A 22 1.37 -2.59 -21.35
C THR A 22 1.61 -3.07 -19.92
N PHE A 23 1.91 -2.13 -19.03
CA PHE A 23 1.91 -2.34 -17.59
C PHE A 23 0.70 -1.61 -16.99
N ILE A 24 -0.12 -2.34 -16.23
CA ILE A 24 -1.27 -1.80 -15.52
C ILE A 24 -1.11 -2.17 -14.05
N PHE A 25 -1.30 -1.19 -13.17
CA PHE A 25 -1.22 -1.37 -11.73
C PHE A 25 -2.05 -0.28 -11.04
N ASP A 26 -2.33 -0.48 -9.76
CA ASP A 26 -3.02 0.47 -8.91
C ASP A 26 -2.13 0.98 -7.78
N VAL A 27 -2.44 2.17 -7.29
CA VAL A 27 -1.82 2.76 -6.11
C VAL A 27 -2.85 3.47 -5.28
N ILE A 28 -2.57 3.59 -3.98
CA ILE A 28 -3.31 4.49 -3.11
C ILE A 28 -2.88 5.92 -3.45
N ASN A 29 -3.86 6.78 -3.74
CA ASN A 29 -3.63 8.18 -4.04
C ASN A 29 -3.72 9.05 -2.77
N ASN A 30 -3.50 10.35 -2.91
CA ASN A 30 -3.48 11.28 -1.79
C ASN A 30 -4.85 11.92 -1.45
N ASN A 31 -5.95 11.51 -2.11
CA ASN A 31 -7.23 12.21 -2.07
C ASN A 31 -7.81 12.36 -0.66
N ASN A 32 -7.91 11.27 0.09
CA ASN A 32 -8.51 11.28 1.43
C ASN A 32 -7.55 10.80 2.52
N THR A 33 -6.27 11.17 2.42
CA THR A 33 -5.26 10.76 3.41
C THR A 33 -5.60 11.21 4.84
N GLU A 34 -6.31 12.32 5.01
CA GLU A 34 -6.78 12.81 6.31
C GLU A 34 -7.93 11.98 6.90
N GLN A 35 -8.59 11.11 6.12
CA GLN A 35 -9.56 10.14 6.65
C GLN A 35 -8.86 8.97 7.38
N PHE A 36 -7.55 8.79 7.18
CA PHE A 36 -6.79 7.82 7.94
C PHE A 36 -6.71 8.27 9.39
N GLN A 37 -7.38 7.53 10.27
CA GLN A 37 -7.36 7.82 11.70
C GLN A 37 -6.21 7.09 12.37
N GLU A 38 -5.31 7.85 12.97
CA GLU A 38 -4.41 7.31 13.98
C GLU A 38 -5.24 6.83 15.15
N ASN A 39 -5.28 5.52 15.36
CA ASN A 39 -6.05 4.89 16.41
C ASN A 39 -5.18 3.95 17.23
N LYS A 40 -5.59 3.76 18.47
CA LYS A 40 -5.04 2.76 19.39
C LYS A 40 -6.20 1.92 19.87
N THR A 41 -6.19 0.64 19.54
CA THR A 41 -7.23 -0.29 19.97
C THR A 41 -6.60 -1.50 20.62
N TRP A 42 -7.39 -2.18 21.42
CA TRP A 42 -7.04 -3.50 21.92
C TRP A 42 -8.26 -4.39 21.84
N ALA A 43 -8.04 -5.67 21.61
CA ALA A 43 -9.09 -6.67 21.53
C ALA A 43 -8.57 -7.99 22.10
N PHE A 44 -9.43 -8.68 22.85
CA PHE A 44 -9.22 -10.08 23.15
C PHE A 44 -9.98 -10.91 22.12
N GLU A 45 -9.29 -11.83 21.48
CA GLU A 45 -9.87 -12.74 20.50
C GLU A 45 -9.73 -14.17 21.01
N ALA A 46 -10.81 -14.94 20.99
CA ALA A 46 -10.78 -16.36 21.39
C ALA A 46 -10.02 -17.22 20.36
N ASN A 47 -10.02 -16.78 19.10
CA ASN A 47 -9.26 -17.27 17.95
C ASN A 47 -9.43 -16.25 16.80
N GLY A 48 -8.63 -16.33 15.74
CA GLY A 48 -8.82 -15.48 14.56
C GLY A 48 -7.63 -15.43 13.61
N PHE A 49 -7.55 -14.36 12.82
CA PHE A 49 -6.55 -14.17 11.76
C PHE A 49 -5.11 -14.39 12.22
N TRP A 50 -4.77 -13.90 13.42
CA TRP A 50 -3.39 -13.95 13.92
C TRP A 50 -3.02 -15.32 14.50
N LYS A 51 -3.95 -15.97 15.21
CA LYS A 51 -3.75 -17.27 15.86
C LYS A 51 -5.07 -18.03 16.00
N GLU A 52 -5.00 -19.35 15.89
CA GLU A 52 -6.13 -20.26 16.13
C GLU A 52 -6.51 -20.40 17.62
N THR A 53 -5.61 -20.01 18.52
CA THR A 53 -5.83 -20.01 19.98
C THR A 53 -6.00 -18.59 20.48
N ALA A 54 -6.57 -18.39 21.66
CA ALA A 54 -6.84 -17.06 22.20
C ALA A 54 -5.59 -16.17 22.30
N TYR A 55 -5.78 -14.88 22.04
CA TYR A 55 -4.74 -13.85 22.09
C TYR A 55 -5.30 -12.48 22.43
N LEU A 56 -4.44 -11.63 22.99
CA LEU A 56 -4.65 -10.19 23.09
C LEU A 56 -3.97 -9.51 21.90
N GLU A 57 -4.71 -8.69 21.19
CA GLU A 57 -4.21 -7.81 20.14
C GLU A 57 -4.15 -6.37 20.65
N LEU A 58 -3.00 -5.73 20.45
CA LEU A 58 -2.83 -4.28 20.61
C LEU A 58 -2.51 -3.71 19.23
N ALA A 59 -3.42 -2.92 18.67
CA ALA A 59 -3.25 -2.31 17.35
C ALA A 59 -3.03 -0.80 17.46
N ASN A 60 -2.04 -0.29 16.72
CA ASN A 60 -1.79 1.13 16.57
C ASN A 60 -1.60 1.51 15.10
N SER A 61 -2.19 2.63 14.70
CA SER A 61 -2.01 3.23 13.39
C SER A 61 -1.25 4.54 13.47
N PHE A 62 -0.38 4.81 12.50
CA PHE A 62 0.49 6.00 12.44
C PHE A 62 0.54 6.55 11.02
N HIS A 63 0.56 7.87 10.87
CA HIS A 63 0.67 8.57 9.59
C HIS A 63 1.96 9.40 9.51
N TYR A 64 2.91 8.87 8.75
CA TYR A 64 4.17 9.54 8.41
C TYR A 64 3.97 10.41 7.17
N LYS A 65 3.46 11.64 7.37
CA LYS A 65 3.05 12.55 6.29
C LYS A 65 4.19 12.92 5.34
N ASN A 66 5.39 13.19 5.86
CA ASN A 66 6.54 13.60 5.05
C ASN A 66 7.01 12.47 4.12
N GLU A 67 6.92 11.24 4.60
CA GLU A 67 7.32 10.04 3.88
C GLU A 67 6.21 9.49 2.98
N LYS A 68 4.98 10.03 3.09
CA LYS A 68 3.76 9.56 2.43
C LYS A 68 3.44 8.10 2.76
N VAL A 69 3.50 7.75 4.05
CA VAL A 69 3.37 6.37 4.52
C VAL A 69 2.40 6.25 5.69
N PHE A 70 1.49 5.27 5.60
CA PHE A 70 0.73 4.75 6.73
C PHE A 70 1.42 3.52 7.29
N MET A 71 1.47 3.42 8.62
CA MET A 71 1.90 2.20 9.29
C MET A 71 0.80 1.70 10.23
N GLN A 72 0.41 0.44 10.06
CA GLN A 72 -0.45 -0.27 11.01
C GLN A 72 0.38 -1.33 11.73
N GLN A 73 0.47 -1.21 13.05
CA GLN A 73 1.20 -2.12 13.91
C GLN A 73 0.23 -2.96 14.73
N HIS A 74 0.45 -4.27 14.75
CA HIS A 74 -0.32 -5.22 15.55
C HIS A 74 0.64 -5.99 16.46
N ILE A 75 0.45 -5.87 17.78
CA ILE A 75 1.18 -6.63 18.79
C ILE A 75 0.24 -7.72 19.29
N ILE A 76 0.64 -8.97 19.09
CA ILE A 76 -0.15 -10.15 19.45
C ILE A 76 0.53 -10.85 20.62
N ILE A 77 -0.19 -10.97 21.73
CA ILE A 77 0.26 -11.59 22.98
C ILE A 77 -0.62 -12.84 23.19
N ASP A 78 -0.02 -14.02 23.19
CA ASP A 78 -0.76 -15.26 23.38
C ASP A 78 -0.83 -15.70 24.86
N GLN A 79 -1.55 -16.79 25.11
CA GLN A 79 -1.72 -17.36 26.45
C GLN A 79 -0.42 -17.85 27.11
N LYS A 80 0.65 -18.02 26.34
CA LYS A 80 1.98 -18.39 26.83
C LYS A 80 2.88 -17.15 26.98
N GLU A 81 2.30 -15.97 26.92
CA GLU A 81 2.97 -14.66 26.98
C GLU A 81 3.97 -14.44 25.83
N ILE A 82 3.86 -15.19 24.73
CA ILE A 82 4.70 -14.99 23.56
C ILE A 82 4.18 -13.77 22.81
N VAL A 83 5.06 -12.78 22.64
CA VAL A 83 4.77 -11.53 21.96
C VAL A 83 5.27 -11.59 20.52
N LYS A 84 4.40 -11.31 19.55
CA LYS A 84 4.74 -11.09 18.14
C LYS A 84 4.30 -9.70 17.70
N THR A 85 5.12 -9.04 16.89
CA THR A 85 4.78 -7.72 16.33
C THR A 85 4.77 -7.80 14.82
N TYR A 86 3.67 -7.33 14.22
CA TYR A 86 3.49 -7.21 12.79
C TYR A 86 3.35 -5.73 12.43
N ARG A 87 3.94 -5.33 11.30
CA ARG A 87 3.85 -3.96 10.78
C ARG A 87 3.51 -4.00 9.30
N PHE A 88 2.38 -3.42 8.95
CA PHE A 88 1.97 -3.18 7.57
C PHE A 88 2.34 -1.75 7.21
N TRP A 89 3.09 -1.62 6.11
CA TRP A 89 3.57 -0.33 5.61
C TRP A 89 2.93 -0.06 4.26
N THR A 90 2.11 0.98 4.20
CA THR A 90 1.34 1.34 3.02
C THR A 90 1.76 2.71 2.55
N HIS A 91 2.31 2.79 1.34
CA HIS A 91 2.65 4.08 0.71
C HIS A 91 1.47 4.58 -0.09
N TYR A 92 1.24 5.90 -0.07
CA TYR A 92 0.37 6.58 -1.01
C TYR A 92 1.20 7.51 -1.90
N PHE A 93 0.62 7.87 -3.04
CA PHE A 93 1.31 8.61 -4.08
C PHE A 93 0.48 9.76 -4.60
N GLU A 94 1.16 10.87 -4.90
CA GLU A 94 0.63 11.89 -5.78
C GLU A 94 0.86 11.47 -7.23
N ASN A 95 0.05 12.00 -8.14
CA ASN A 95 0.19 11.68 -9.57
C ASN A 95 1.61 11.97 -10.10
N ASN A 96 2.19 13.09 -9.69
CA ASN A 96 3.56 13.47 -10.08
C ASN A 96 4.61 12.45 -9.61
N ASP A 97 4.43 11.81 -8.45
CA ASP A 97 5.36 10.79 -7.95
C ASP A 97 5.39 9.59 -8.90
N ILE A 98 4.22 9.14 -9.36
CA ILE A 98 4.09 7.99 -10.28
C ILE A 98 4.58 8.33 -11.68
N VAL A 99 4.20 9.49 -12.22
CA VAL A 99 4.65 9.93 -13.55
C VAL A 99 6.16 9.99 -13.62
N LYS A 100 6.80 10.58 -12.59
CA LYS A 100 8.26 10.64 -12.50
C LYS A 100 8.88 9.25 -12.41
N LEU A 101 8.40 8.42 -11.49
CA LEU A 101 8.93 7.07 -11.25
C LEU A 101 8.88 6.18 -12.50
N LEU A 102 7.76 6.21 -13.23
CA LEU A 102 7.58 5.44 -14.46
C LEU A 102 8.45 5.97 -15.60
N SER A 103 8.52 7.30 -15.75
CA SER A 103 9.36 7.94 -16.78
C SER A 103 10.84 7.65 -16.56
N ASP A 104 11.32 7.76 -15.32
CA ASP A 104 12.70 7.43 -14.91
C ASP A 104 13.01 5.94 -15.17
N SER A 105 11.99 5.08 -15.15
CA SER A 105 12.10 3.65 -15.45
C SER A 105 11.94 3.31 -16.95
N GLY A 106 11.82 4.32 -17.82
CA GLY A 106 11.76 4.15 -19.28
C GLY A 106 10.38 3.77 -19.83
N PHE A 107 9.32 3.91 -19.03
CA PHE A 107 7.95 3.76 -19.51
C PHE A 107 7.44 5.06 -20.17
N THR A 108 6.44 4.93 -21.03
CA THR A 108 5.84 6.04 -21.80
C THR A 108 4.31 5.93 -21.80
N SER A 109 3.61 6.96 -22.29
CA SER A 109 2.14 6.98 -22.38
C SER A 109 1.50 6.65 -21.03
N ILE A 110 1.88 7.40 -19.99
CA ILE A 110 1.42 7.19 -18.62
C ILE A 110 0.06 7.86 -18.47
N GLU A 111 -0.97 7.08 -18.16
CA GLU A 111 -2.35 7.52 -17.99
C GLU A 111 -2.86 7.06 -16.62
N GLY A 112 -3.45 7.98 -15.85
CA GLY A 112 -4.08 7.70 -14.56
C GLY A 112 -5.60 7.69 -14.68
N PHE A 113 -6.24 6.71 -14.05
CA PHE A 113 -7.68 6.50 -14.06
C PHE A 113 -8.19 6.38 -12.62
N GLU A 114 -9.08 7.28 -12.23
CA GLU A 114 -9.72 7.29 -10.92
C GLU A 114 -11.16 6.81 -11.03
N ASN A 115 -11.74 6.38 -9.90
CA ASN A 115 -13.13 5.91 -9.82
C ASN A 115 -13.44 4.72 -10.75
N VAL A 116 -12.43 3.87 -11.00
CA VAL A 116 -12.59 2.63 -11.78
C VAL A 116 -13.41 1.59 -11.02
N LEU A 117 -13.28 1.58 -9.68
CA LEU A 117 -14.00 0.69 -8.77
C LEU A 117 -14.90 1.51 -7.83
N PRO A 118 -15.99 0.92 -7.29
CA PRO A 118 -16.86 1.59 -6.35
C PRO A 118 -16.15 1.89 -5.02
N ASN A 119 -16.62 2.93 -4.32
CA ASN A 119 -16.11 3.29 -3.01
C ASN A 119 -16.70 2.39 -1.91
N THR A 120 -15.85 1.72 -1.14
CA THR A 120 -16.26 0.84 -0.04
C THR A 120 -15.59 1.17 1.30
N ASN A 121 -14.38 1.74 1.26
CA ASN A 121 -13.57 2.15 2.40
C ASN A 121 -12.36 2.98 1.93
N ILE A 122 -11.55 3.45 2.88
CA ILE A 122 -10.35 4.28 2.64
C ILE A 122 -9.24 3.62 1.80
N TRP A 123 -9.32 2.31 1.56
CA TRP A 123 -8.39 1.53 0.75
C TRP A 123 -8.96 1.16 -0.62
N SER A 124 -10.05 1.80 -1.03
CA SER A 124 -10.80 1.48 -2.25
C SER A 124 -11.39 2.72 -2.90
N GLY A 125 -12.02 2.54 -4.06
CA GLY A 125 -12.79 3.58 -4.73
C GLY A 125 -11.96 4.77 -5.18
N ASP A 126 -12.36 5.96 -4.73
CA ASP A 126 -11.75 7.25 -5.04
C ASP A 126 -10.34 7.42 -4.45
N ASN A 127 -9.95 6.55 -3.51
CA ASN A 127 -8.61 6.51 -2.92
C ASN A 127 -7.60 5.70 -3.74
N ILE A 128 -8.05 5.08 -4.84
CA ILE A 128 -7.22 4.26 -5.70
C ILE A 128 -7.16 4.89 -7.10
N THR A 129 -5.94 5.10 -7.59
CA THR A 129 -5.70 5.48 -8.99
C THR A 129 -5.06 4.30 -9.70
N PHE A 130 -5.69 3.85 -10.79
CA PHE A 130 -5.12 2.87 -11.70
C PHE A 130 -4.25 3.59 -12.72
N TYR A 131 -3.05 3.07 -12.95
CA TYR A 131 -2.14 3.56 -13.97
C TYR A 131 -2.02 2.55 -15.09
N LYS A 132 -2.03 3.06 -16.31
CA LYS A 132 -1.65 2.32 -17.52
C LYS A 132 -0.44 3.00 -18.13
N THR A 133 0.55 2.21 -18.52
CA THR A 133 1.74 2.71 -19.19
C THR A 133 2.31 1.68 -20.15
N ILE A 134 3.15 2.12 -21.10
CA ILE A 134 3.66 1.31 -22.20
C ILE A 134 5.20 1.27 -22.16
N LYS A 135 5.76 0.08 -22.33
CA LYS A 135 7.17 -0.09 -22.70
C LYS A 135 7.33 0.23 -24.17
N ARG A 136 8.09 1.27 -24.48
CA ARG A 136 8.52 1.56 -25.85
C ARG A 136 9.74 0.74 -26.23
#